data_AF-A0A416DTS5-F1
#
_entry.id   AF-A0A416DTS5-F1
#
_cell.length_a   1.000
_cell.length_b   1.000
_cell.length_c   1.000
_cell.angle_alpha   90.00
_cell.angle_beta   90.00
_cell.angle_gamma   90.00
#
_symmetry.space_group_name_H-M   'P 1'
#
loop_
_entity.id
_entity.type
_entity.pdbx_description
1 polymer ?
#
loop_
_entity_poly.entity_id
_entity_poly.type
_entity_poly.pdbx_seq_one_letter_code
_entity_poly.pdbx_strand_id
1 'polypeptide(L)'
;MANTNVTMRIDETLKAQLQELMSNLGMDMTTFFTMAAKQAVREQALPFHPDMNTGIYGLKLYQLAMKNTNYNKEGKATISSVDDWATESEWDDMFEQMKKERGIE
;
A
#
# COMPACT_ATOMS: atom_id res chain seq x y z
N MET A 1 5.33 25.77 28.25
CA MET A 1 4.08 25.14 27.74
C MET A 1 3.47 24.35 28.88
N ALA A 2 2.14 24.41 29.06
CA ALA A 2 1.48 23.62 30.11
C ALA A 2 1.54 22.13 29.72
N ASN A 3 2.04 21.28 30.63
CA ASN A 3 2.01 19.84 30.42
C ASN A 3 0.60 19.33 30.69
N THR A 4 -0.01 18.71 29.68
CA THR A 4 -1.35 18.10 29.78
C THR A 4 -1.20 16.60 29.59
N ASN A 5 -1.77 15.82 30.50
CA ASN A 5 -1.71 14.36 30.42
C ASN A 5 -2.89 13.82 29.61
N VAL A 6 -2.62 12.83 28.77
CA VAL A 6 -3.65 12.10 27.99
C VAL A 6 -3.61 10.63 28.41
N THR A 7 -4.76 10.08 28.80
CA THR A 7 -4.89 8.66 29.17
C THR A 7 -5.75 7.96 28.12
N MET A 8 -5.20 6.91 27.50
CA MET A 8 -5.88 6.12 26.47
C MET A 8 -5.96 4.66 26.89
N ARG A 9 -7.05 3.98 26.53
CA ARG A 9 -7.19 2.52 26.69
C ARG A 9 -6.80 1.85 25.38
N ILE A 10 -5.87 0.90 25.45
CA ILE A 10 -5.35 0.14 24.32
C ILE A 10 -5.20 -1.32 24.74
N ASP A 11 -5.43 -2.23 23.81
CA ASP A 11 -5.13 -3.64 24.01
C ASP A 11 -3.63 -3.86 24.24
N GLU A 12 -3.28 -4.81 25.11
CA GLU A 12 -1.88 -5.07 25.48
C GLU A 12 -1.04 -5.53 24.30
N THR A 13 -1.60 -6.40 23.44
CA THR A 13 -0.88 -6.94 22.28
C THR A 13 -0.66 -5.84 21.24
N LEU A 14 -1.68 -5.03 20.98
CA LEU A 14 -1.58 -3.89 20.06
C LEU A 14 -0.57 -2.86 20.54
N LYS A 15 -0.53 -2.58 21.85
CA LYS A 15 0.45 -1.67 22.45
C LYS A 15 1.87 -2.17 22.21
N ALA A 16 2.14 -3.46 22.43
CA ALA A 16 3.47 -4.04 22.24
C ALA A 16 3.90 -3.95 20.77
N GLN A 17 3.02 -4.32 19.84
CA GLN A 17 3.28 -4.23 18.40
C GLN A 17 3.57 -2.80 17.95
N LEU A 18 2.75 -1.85 18.40
CA LEU A 18 2.92 -0.43 18.06
C LEU A 18 4.24 0.12 18.61
N GLN A 19 4.59 -0.24 19.86
CA GLN A 19 5.83 0.20 20.49
C GLN A 19 7.07 -0.35 19.77
N GLU A 20 7.04 -1.61 19.35
CA GLU A 20 8.11 -2.21 18.55
C GLU A 20 8.27 -1.50 17.20
N LEU A 21 7.16 -1.27 16.49
CA LEU A 21 7.16 -0.55 15.21
C LEU A 21 7.78 0.84 15.35
N MET A 22 7.36 1.60 16.37
CA MET A 22 7.89 2.95 16.61
C MET A 22 9.37 2.94 16.95
N SER A 23 9.80 1.98 17.78
CA SER A 23 11.21 1.82 18.13
C SER A 23 12.06 1.55 16.88
N ASN A 24 11.57 0.70 15.97
CA ASN A 24 12.23 0.42 14.70
C ASN A 24 12.29 1.67 13.79
N LEU A 25 11.31 2.57 13.90
CA LEU A 25 11.29 3.87 13.22
C LEU A 25 12.10 4.95 13.95
N GLY A 26 12.73 4.63 15.08
CA GLY A 26 13.57 5.57 15.85
C GLY A 26 12.78 6.60 16.65
N MET A 27 11.54 6.31 17.03
CA MET A 27 10.68 7.22 17.78
C MET A 27 9.93 6.52 18.91
N ASP A 28 9.43 7.28 19.89
CA ASP A 28 8.62 6.76 20.98
C ASP A 28 7.11 6.97 20.74
N MET A 29 6.29 6.29 21.57
CA MET A 29 4.82 6.40 21.53
C MET A 29 4.33 7.83 21.64
N THR A 30 4.91 8.60 22.57
CA THR A 30 4.51 9.99 22.82
C THR A 30 4.76 10.87 21.60
N THR A 31 5.90 10.69 20.94
CA THR A 31 6.27 11.42 19.72
C THR A 31 5.28 11.13 18.61
N PHE A 32 4.94 9.87 18.38
CA PHE A 32 3.95 9.51 17.36
C PHE A 32 2.58 10.14 17.60
N PHE A 33 2.02 10.02 18.81
CA PHE A 33 0.71 10.62 19.10
C PHE A 33 0.74 12.14 19.00
N THR A 34 1.85 12.76 19.39
CA THR A 34 2.06 14.22 19.23
C THR A 34 2.11 14.61 17.75
N MET A 35 2.81 13.83 16.92
CA MET A 35 2.88 14.07 15.47
C MET A 35 1.53 13.87 14.80
N ALA A 36 0.83 12.79 15.12
CA ALA A 36 -0.51 12.51 14.60
C ALA A 36 -1.50 13.63 14.97
N ALA A 37 -1.45 14.13 16.21
CA ALA A 37 -2.28 15.26 16.64
C ALA A 37 -1.92 16.55 15.90
N LYS A 38 -0.63 16.87 15.75
CA LYS A 38 -0.17 18.04 14.98
C LYS A 38 -0.60 17.97 13.52
N GLN A 39 -0.48 16.79 12.91
CA GLN A 39 -0.90 16.54 11.53
C GLN A 39 -2.39 16.78 11.38
N ALA A 40 -3.20 16.20 12.27
CA ALA A 40 -4.65 16.35 12.24
C ALA A 40 -5.10 17.82 12.39
N VAL A 41 -4.45 18.56 13.29
CA VAL A 41 -4.72 20.00 13.48
C VAL A 41 -4.27 20.82 12.26
N ARG A 42 -3.11 20.52 11.68
CA ARG A 42 -2.60 21.23 10.50
C ARG A 42 -3.49 21.04 9.28
N GLU A 43 -3.97 19.82 9.06
CA GLU A 43 -4.71 19.45 7.85
C GLU A 43 -6.23 19.50 8.04
N GLN A 44 -6.71 19.73 9.26
CA GLN A 44 -8.14 19.70 9.61
C GLN A 44 -8.82 18.39 9.18
N ALA A 45 -8.08 17.28 9.31
CA ALA A 45 -8.50 15.95 8.88
C ALA A 45 -7.91 14.88 9.81
N LEU A 46 -8.37 13.63 9.69
CA LEU A 46 -7.72 12.52 10.40
C LEU A 46 -6.32 12.27 9.82
N PRO A 47 -5.33 11.85 10.64
CA PRO A 47 -3.98 11.57 10.18
C PRO A 47 -3.87 10.22 9.41
N PHE A 48 -5.01 9.59 9.14
CA PHE A 48 -5.18 8.39 8.33
C PHE A 48 -6.53 8.49 7.60
N HIS A 49 -6.67 7.78 6.49
CA HIS A 49 -7.91 7.71 5.73
C HIS A 49 -8.70 6.47 6.15
N PRO A 50 -9.75 6.59 6.98
CA PRO A 50 -10.59 5.44 7.28
C PRO A 50 -11.35 5.06 6.01
N ASP A 51 -11.02 3.89 5.47
CA ASP A 51 -11.74 3.28 4.37
C ASP A 51 -12.18 1.86 4.76
N MET A 52 -13.22 1.36 4.10
CA MET A 52 -13.50 -0.08 4.09
C MET A 52 -12.63 -0.71 2.99
N ASN A 53 -11.31 -0.61 3.11
CA ASN A 53 -10.44 -1.32 2.18
C ASN A 53 -10.45 -2.82 2.52
N THR A 54 -11.22 -3.58 1.75
CA THR A 54 -11.36 -5.04 1.88
C THR A 54 -10.22 -5.82 1.22
N GLY A 55 -9.06 -5.20 0.97
CA GLY A 55 -7.91 -5.87 0.34
C GLY A 55 -8.08 -6.20 -1.14
N ILE A 56 -9.11 -5.63 -1.79
CA ILE A 56 -9.30 -5.75 -3.24
C ILE A 56 -8.90 -4.41 -3.83
N TYR A 57 -8.02 -4.39 -4.83
CA TYR A 57 -7.72 -3.19 -5.63
C TYR A 57 -9.04 -2.47 -5.91
N GLY A 58 -9.21 -1.28 -5.31
CA GLY A 58 -10.48 -0.58 -5.41
C GLY A 58 -10.89 -0.45 -6.87
N LEU A 59 -12.19 -0.52 -7.18
CA LEU A 59 -12.72 -0.46 -8.55
C LEU A 59 -12.05 0.64 -9.39
N LYS A 60 -11.70 1.76 -8.76
CA LYS A 60 -10.95 2.87 -9.36
C LYS A 60 -9.54 2.50 -9.84
N LEU A 61 -8.77 1.74 -9.05
CA LEU A 61 -7.45 1.26 -9.43
C LEU A 61 -7.54 0.27 -10.60
N TYR A 62 -8.52 -0.64 -10.56
CA TYR A 62 -8.76 -1.56 -11.68
C TYR A 62 -9.16 -0.81 -12.96
N GLN A 63 -10.06 0.17 -12.85
CA GLN A 63 -10.43 1.04 -13.98
C GLN A 63 -9.24 1.85 -14.50
N LEU A 64 -8.38 2.33 -13.61
CA LEU A 64 -7.18 3.09 -13.99
C LEU A 64 -6.17 2.19 -14.71
N ALA A 65 -5.96 0.96 -14.22
CA ALA A 65 -5.12 -0.03 -14.87
C ALA A 65 -5.64 -0.37 -16.28
N MET A 66 -6.95 -0.63 -16.43
CA MET A 66 -7.56 -0.88 -17.75
C MET A 66 -7.42 0.31 -18.70
N LYS A 67 -7.58 1.55 -18.20
CA LYS A 67 -7.41 2.76 -19.02
C LYS A 67 -5.97 2.97 -19.50
N ASN A 68 -5.00 2.61 -18.67
CA ASN A 68 -3.57 2.79 -18.97
C ASN A 68 -2.96 1.61 -19.73
N THR A 69 -3.68 0.48 -19.83
CA THR A 69 -3.22 -0.69 -20.57
C THR A 69 -3.48 -0.48 -22.07
N ASN A 70 -2.46 -0.64 -22.89
CA ASN A 70 -2.64 -0.67 -24.34
C ASN A 70 -3.12 -2.06 -24.76
N TYR A 71 -4.08 -2.13 -25.68
CA TYR A 71 -4.61 -3.38 -26.20
C TYR A 71 -4.39 -3.48 -27.71
N ASN A 72 -4.05 -4.66 -28.19
CA ASN A 72 -4.03 -4.95 -29.62
C ASN A 72 -5.46 -5.16 -30.17
N LYS A 73 -5.59 -5.38 -31.49
CA LYS A 73 -6.89 -5.59 -32.16
C LYS A 73 -7.64 -6.85 -31.69
N GLU A 74 -6.96 -7.79 -31.06
CA GLU A 74 -7.53 -9.02 -30.48
C GLU A 74 -7.97 -8.83 -29.02
N GLY A 75 -7.75 -7.65 -28.43
CA GLY A 75 -8.07 -7.35 -27.04
C GLY A 75 -7.04 -7.87 -26.03
N LYS A 76 -5.84 -8.27 -26.47
CA LYS A 76 -4.73 -8.66 -25.58
C LYS A 76 -3.96 -7.42 -25.15
N ALA A 77 -3.63 -7.35 -23.86
CA ALA A 77 -2.76 -6.30 -23.33
C ALA A 77 -1.37 -6.40 -23.98
N THR A 78 -0.84 -5.28 -24.47
CA THR A 78 0.46 -5.19 -25.13
C THR A 78 1.24 -4.01 -24.61
N ILE A 79 2.56 -4.18 -24.48
CA ILE A 79 3.49 -3.09 -24.25
C ILE A 79 3.89 -2.43 -25.58
N SER A 80 4.27 -1.16 -25.51
CA SER A 80 4.74 -0.44 -26.70
C SER A 80 6.08 -0.99 -27.18
N SER A 81 6.33 -1.00 -28.47
CA SER A 81 7.61 -1.48 -29.03
C SER A 81 8.81 -0.58 -28.70
N VAL A 82 8.57 0.63 -28.21
CA VAL A 82 9.61 1.58 -27.77
C VAL A 82 9.79 1.59 -26.25
N ASP A 83 9.07 0.73 -25.54
CA ASP A 83 9.19 0.59 -24.09
C ASP A 83 10.40 -0.29 -23.76
N ASP A 84 11.21 0.10 -22.78
CA ASP A 84 12.43 -0.63 -22.39
C ASP A 84 12.09 -2.06 -21.94
N TRP A 85 10.89 -2.25 -21.38
CA TRP A 85 10.38 -3.56 -20.97
C TRP A 85 10.01 -4.47 -22.14
N ALA A 86 9.97 -3.97 -23.39
CA ALA A 86 9.70 -4.80 -24.58
C ALA A 86 10.77 -5.85 -24.86
N THR A 87 11.95 -5.70 -24.25
CA THR A 87 13.09 -6.61 -24.42
C THR A 87 13.37 -7.47 -23.18
N GLU A 88 12.64 -7.26 -22.08
CA GLU A 88 12.81 -8.05 -20.86
C GLU A 88 12.09 -9.40 -21.00
N SER A 89 12.86 -10.49 -21.05
CA SER A 89 12.32 -11.86 -21.09
C SER A 89 12.09 -12.48 -19.71
N GLU A 90 12.62 -11.86 -18.64
CA GLU A 90 12.63 -12.44 -17.30
C GLU A 90 11.22 -12.71 -16.75
N TRP A 91 10.27 -11.84 -17.08
CA TRP A 91 8.86 -12.00 -16.67
C TRP A 91 8.11 -13.05 -17.50
N ASP A 92 8.44 -13.16 -18.80
CA ASP A 92 7.87 -14.20 -19.66
C ASP A 92 8.33 -15.59 -19.20
N ASP A 93 9.62 -15.74 -18.89
CA ASP A 93 10.21 -16.98 -18.38
C ASP A 93 9.57 -17.39 -17.04
N MET A 94 9.40 -16.44 -16.12
CA MET A 94 8.77 -16.68 -14.83
C MET A 94 7.28 -17.04 -14.97
N PHE A 95 6.56 -16.40 -15.89
CA PHE A 95 5.14 -16.69 -16.13
C PHE A 95 4.92 -18.10 -16.69
N GLU A 96 5.77 -18.51 -17.63
CA GLU A 96 5.75 -19.88 -18.17
C GLU A 96 6.12 -20.92 -17.11
N GLN A 97 7.05 -20.60 -16.20
CA GLN A 97 7.31 -21.45 -15.04
C GLN A 97 6.08 -21.58 -14.14
N MET A 98 5.40 -20.48 -13.82
CA MET A 98 4.19 -20.51 -12.98
C MET A 98 3.03 -21.29 -13.61
N LYS A 99 2.84 -21.20 -14.93
CA LYS A 99 1.83 -22.01 -15.64
C LYS A 99 2.10 -23.50 -15.51
N LYS A 100 3.37 -23.91 -15.72
CA LYS A 100 3.81 -25.30 -15.56
C LYS A 100 3.57 -25.80 -14.13
N GLU A 101 3.87 -24.98 -13.13
CA GLU A 101 3.66 -25.31 -11.72
C GLU A 101 2.17 -25.43 -11.34
N ARG A 102 1.29 -24.68 -12.01
CA ARG A 102 -0.16 -24.72 -11.76
C ARG A 102 -0.94 -25.69 -12.65
N GLY A 103 -0.27 -26.38 -13.58
CA GLY A 103 -0.89 -27.35 -14.49
C GLY A 103 -1.89 -26.73 -15.46
N ILE A 104 -1.71 -25.46 -15.80
CA ILE A 104 -2.55 -24.72 -16.74
C ILE A 104 -1.78 -24.67 -18.06
N GLU A 105 -2.06 -25.61 -18.97
CA GLU A 105 -1.60 -25.55 -20.37
C GLU A 105 -2.46 -24.58 -21.19
#